data_AF-A0A3A0AI07-F1
#
_entry.id   AF-A0A3A0AI07-F1
#
_cell.length_a   1.000
_cell.length_b   1.000
_cell.length_c   1.000
_cell.angle_alpha   90.00
_cell.angle_beta   90.00
_cell.angle_gamma   90.00
#
_symmetry.space_group_name_H-M   'P 1'
#
loop_
_entity.id
_entity.type
_entity.pdbx_description
1 polymer ?
#
loop_
_entity_poly.entity_id
_entity_poly.type
_entity_poly.pdbx_seq_one_letter_code
_entity_poly.pdbx_strand_id
1 'polypeptide(L)'
;MIDYGRAFSFFAEDDHWLEKLGIGVGVYIASFIAALLLAIVPSFLVYLLLPWTAASNLASGLVFYLSIVLLVGYGLRLLRNVRTGIAHPLPAWDDWGNDLIRGFKLIVVELIWALPLFLFAIPTGIGTAMNTRIDDTTTFFGTMLTLCGGCLSLLYWIFLAVMRPGFTLAYARDEQIASGLRFDLIFDWTRRNTGPVVTVAIVSWLAAIVIFFLGVIAGPILLCVGWIITLPLGILLPLLIQYHLYGQLAREYPMEAVDRPDVDLGGPDTPVEEDTAPPAMPA
;
A
#
# COMPACT_ATOMS: atom_id res chain seq x y z
N MET A 1 -7.50 -7.89 -20.86
CA MET A 1 -8.31 -8.64 -19.87
C MET A 1 -7.39 -9.09 -18.77
N ILE A 2 -7.77 -8.79 -17.52
CA ILE A 2 -7.00 -9.15 -16.32
C ILE A 2 -7.03 -10.67 -16.16
N ASP A 3 -5.85 -11.27 -16.06
CA ASP A 3 -5.65 -12.69 -15.85
C ASP A 3 -5.36 -12.96 -14.38
N TYR A 4 -6.43 -13.21 -13.63
CA TYR A 4 -6.36 -13.52 -12.21
C TYR A 4 -5.64 -14.84 -11.94
N GLY A 5 -5.76 -15.83 -12.83
CA GLY A 5 -5.13 -17.13 -12.66
C GLY A 5 -3.61 -17.01 -12.70
N ARG A 6 -3.10 -16.28 -13.71
CA ARG A 6 -1.67 -16.01 -13.85
C ARG A 6 -1.09 -15.26 -12.67
N ALA A 7 -1.85 -14.41 -11.98
CA ALA A 7 -1.36 -13.73 -10.78
C ALA A 7 -0.95 -14.69 -9.64
N PHE A 8 -1.50 -15.92 -9.59
CA PHE A 8 -1.13 -16.94 -8.61
C PHE A 8 -0.02 -17.90 -9.07
N SER A 9 0.31 -17.92 -10.37
CA SER A 9 1.29 -18.86 -10.94
C SER A 9 2.51 -18.19 -11.57
N PHE A 10 2.47 -16.87 -11.84
CA PHE A 10 3.51 -16.20 -12.64
C PHE A 10 4.92 -16.34 -12.09
N PHE A 11 5.08 -16.42 -10.76
CA PHE A 11 6.40 -16.57 -10.16
C PHE A 11 6.98 -17.93 -10.51
N ALA A 12 6.17 -18.99 -10.60
CA ALA A 12 6.62 -20.33 -10.98
C ALA A 12 6.94 -20.47 -12.47
N GLU A 13 6.66 -19.46 -13.29
CA GLU A 13 7.06 -19.41 -14.71
C GLU A 13 8.55 -19.09 -14.89
N ASP A 14 9.22 -18.58 -13.86
CA ASP A 14 10.64 -18.19 -13.89
C ASP A 14 11.54 -19.33 -13.36
N ASP A 15 12.56 -19.75 -14.11
CA ASP A 15 13.47 -20.83 -13.69
C ASP A 15 14.14 -20.57 -12.31
N HIS A 16 14.33 -19.29 -11.95
CA HIS A 16 15.01 -18.88 -10.71
C HIS A 16 14.03 -18.40 -9.62
N TRP A 17 12.76 -18.81 -9.71
CA TRP A 17 11.72 -18.34 -8.79
C TRP A 17 12.00 -18.71 -7.32
N LEU A 18 12.54 -19.90 -7.07
CA LEU A 18 12.90 -20.36 -5.73
C LEU A 18 13.99 -19.49 -5.10
N GLU A 19 14.98 -19.08 -5.89
CA GLU A 19 16.03 -18.18 -5.42
C GLU A 19 15.46 -16.82 -5.06
N LYS A 20 14.64 -16.24 -5.95
CA LYS A 20 14.02 -14.94 -5.74
C LYS A 20 13.07 -14.92 -4.54
N LEU A 21 12.23 -15.94 -4.36
CA LEU A 21 11.39 -16.06 -3.16
C LEU A 21 12.23 -16.34 -1.92
N GLY A 22 13.25 -17.19 -2.03
CA GLY A 22 14.16 -17.53 -0.93
C GLY A 22 14.88 -16.31 -0.38
N ILE A 23 15.35 -15.41 -1.24
CA ILE A 23 15.96 -14.14 -0.83
C ILE A 23 14.92 -13.25 -0.12
N GLY A 24 13.73 -13.07 -0.69
CA GLY A 24 12.68 -12.25 -0.07
C GLY A 24 12.23 -12.77 1.30
N VAL A 25 12.05 -14.08 1.43
CA VAL A 25 11.76 -14.75 2.71
C VAL A 25 12.94 -14.59 3.68
N GLY A 26 14.16 -14.79 3.20
CA GLY A 26 15.39 -14.64 3.98
C GLY A 26 15.55 -13.23 4.57
N VAL A 27 15.23 -12.19 3.81
CA VAL A 27 15.24 -10.79 4.28
C VAL A 27 14.27 -10.60 5.44
N TYR A 28 13.03 -11.07 5.29
CA TYR A 28 12.03 -10.93 6.35
C TYR A 28 12.46 -11.70 7.61
N ILE A 29 12.96 -12.94 7.47
CA ILE A 29 13.46 -13.74 8.60
C ILE A 29 14.64 -13.03 9.27
N ALA A 30 15.61 -12.55 8.49
CA ALA A 30 16.78 -11.86 9.02
C ALA A 30 16.38 -10.60 9.81
N SER A 31 15.44 -9.81 9.28
CA SER A 31 14.91 -8.65 9.98
C SER A 31 14.10 -9.00 11.20
N PHE A 32 13.30 -10.07 11.16
CA PHE A 32 12.56 -10.56 12.32
C PHE A 32 13.50 -11.02 13.44
N ILE A 33 14.54 -11.78 13.11
CA ILE A 33 15.57 -12.20 14.07
C ILE A 33 16.32 -10.98 14.62
N ALA A 34 16.73 -10.03 13.77
CA ALA A 34 17.40 -8.82 14.20
C ALA A 34 16.52 -7.98 15.15
N ALA A 35 15.23 -7.83 14.83
CA ALA A 35 14.26 -7.15 15.68
C ALA A 35 14.06 -7.90 17.02
N LEU A 36 13.99 -9.22 16.99
CA LEU A 36 13.88 -10.06 18.18
C LEU A 36 15.12 -9.93 19.08
N LEU A 37 16.33 -9.99 18.52
CA LEU A 37 17.57 -9.83 19.27
C LEU A 37 17.66 -8.43 19.89
N LEU A 38 17.30 -7.39 19.14
CA LEU A 38 17.30 -6.02 19.61
C LEU A 38 16.22 -5.75 20.67
N ALA A 39 15.11 -6.49 20.66
CA ALA A 39 14.09 -6.42 21.70
C ALA A 39 14.47 -7.21 22.96
N ILE A 40 14.94 -8.45 22.81
CA ILE A 40 15.15 -9.40 23.92
C ILE A 40 16.49 -9.20 24.63
N VAL A 41 17.59 -9.02 23.89
CA VAL A 41 18.94 -8.93 24.48
C VAL A 41 19.06 -7.75 25.44
N PRO A 42 18.58 -6.53 25.09
CA PRO A 42 18.56 -5.42 26.04
C PRO A 42 17.58 -5.66 27.19
N SER A 43 16.42 -6.27 26.94
CA SER A 43 15.44 -6.54 28.01
C SER A 43 15.95 -7.53 29.05
N PHE A 44 16.76 -8.52 28.65
CA PHE A 44 17.36 -9.51 29.56
C PHE A 44 18.58 -8.95 30.31
N LEU A 45 19.38 -8.08 29.67
CA LEU A 45 20.56 -7.45 30.27
C LEU A 45 20.20 -6.22 31.14
N VAL A 46 19.00 -5.63 30.97
CA VAL A 46 18.64 -4.28 31.47
C VAL A 46 17.29 -4.26 32.23
N TYR A 47 16.95 -5.28 33.01
CA TYR A 47 15.83 -5.18 33.97
C TYR A 47 16.12 -4.18 35.12
N LEU A 48 17.33 -3.59 35.18
CA LEU A 48 17.79 -2.70 36.26
C LEU A 48 17.78 -1.18 35.90
N LEU A 49 17.69 -0.79 34.62
CA LEU A 49 17.74 0.63 34.19
C LEU A 49 16.56 0.95 33.25
N LEU A 50 15.47 1.45 33.83
CA LEU A 50 14.19 1.74 33.17
C LEU A 50 14.18 2.65 31.90
N PRO A 51 15.20 3.46 31.53
CA PRO A 51 15.11 4.30 30.33
C PRO A 51 15.43 3.63 28.97
N TRP A 52 16.19 2.52 28.95
CA TRP A 52 16.75 1.98 27.70
C TRP A 52 15.79 1.09 26.89
N THR A 53 14.74 0.55 27.52
CA THR A 53 13.79 -0.40 26.89
C THR A 53 12.89 0.23 25.83
N ALA A 54 12.55 1.51 25.98
CA ALA A 54 11.77 2.24 24.98
C ALA A 54 12.57 2.45 23.69
N ALA A 55 13.85 2.83 23.81
CA ALA A 55 14.73 3.02 22.66
C ALA A 55 14.97 1.71 21.89
N SER A 56 15.17 0.59 22.60
CA SER A 56 15.35 -0.72 21.96
C SER A 56 14.09 -1.22 21.25
N ASN A 57 12.91 -0.97 21.80
CA ASN A 57 11.63 -1.33 21.18
C ASN A 57 11.32 -0.50 19.92
N LEU A 58 11.66 0.79 19.93
CA LEU A 58 11.54 1.63 18.74
C LEU A 58 12.50 1.20 17.65
N ALA A 59 13.75 0.87 18.02
CA ALA A 59 14.74 0.42 17.08
C ALA A 59 14.39 -0.95 16.47
N SER A 60 13.85 -1.89 17.24
CA SER A 60 13.41 -3.19 16.72
C SER A 60 12.22 -3.06 15.76
N GLY A 61 11.26 -2.20 16.10
CA GLY A 61 10.15 -1.85 15.20
C GLY A 61 10.64 -1.25 13.88
N LEU A 62 11.62 -0.33 13.92
CA LEU A 62 12.19 0.28 12.72
C LEU A 62 12.88 -0.75 11.83
N VAL A 63 13.67 -1.67 12.39
CA VAL A 63 14.35 -2.72 11.63
C VAL A 63 13.34 -3.60 10.89
N PHE A 64 12.26 -4.01 11.56
CA PHE A 64 11.20 -4.79 10.94
C PHE A 64 10.43 -4.01 9.88
N TYR A 65 10.21 -2.72 10.11
CA TYR A 65 9.50 -1.86 9.17
C TYR A 65 10.31 -1.60 7.90
N LEU A 66 11.64 -1.45 8.00
CA LEU A 66 12.52 -1.28 6.84
C LEU A 66 12.45 -2.47 5.87
N SER A 67 12.25 -3.68 6.38
CA SER A 67 12.05 -4.88 5.55
C SER A 67 10.77 -4.75 4.72
N ILE A 68 9.67 -4.33 5.35
CA ILE A 68 8.39 -4.12 4.66
C ILE A 68 8.55 -3.04 3.58
N VAL A 69 9.23 -1.94 3.90
CA VAL A 69 9.55 -0.85 2.96
C VAL A 69 10.26 -1.39 1.72
N LEU A 70 11.30 -2.22 1.91
CA LEU A 70 12.03 -2.85 0.81
C LEU A 70 11.12 -3.76 -0.03
N LEU A 71 10.32 -4.62 0.61
CA LEU A 71 9.42 -5.53 -0.09
C LEU A 71 8.38 -4.79 -0.94
N VAL A 72 7.84 -3.68 -0.42
CA VAL A 72 6.94 -2.78 -1.15
C VAL A 72 7.62 -2.19 -2.39
N GLY A 73 8.88 -1.75 -2.26
CA GLY A 73 9.70 -1.28 -3.38
C GLY A 73 9.94 -2.34 -4.46
N TYR A 74 10.29 -3.55 -4.03
CA TYR A 74 10.43 -4.71 -4.91
C TYR A 74 9.10 -5.01 -5.64
N GLY A 75 7.97 -4.94 -4.92
CA GLY A 75 6.63 -5.07 -5.47
C GLY A 75 6.31 -4.01 -6.54
N LEU A 76 6.69 -2.75 -6.33
CA LEU A 76 6.53 -1.69 -7.33
C LEU A 76 7.30 -1.97 -8.62
N ARG A 77 8.50 -2.56 -8.51
CA ARG A 77 9.28 -2.97 -9.68
C ARG A 77 8.62 -4.13 -10.42
N LEU A 78 8.08 -5.11 -9.67
CA LEU A 78 7.25 -6.19 -10.24
C LEU A 78 6.05 -5.60 -10.99
N LEU A 79 5.30 -4.68 -10.37
CA LEU A 79 4.16 -4.00 -11.00
C LEU A 79 4.58 -3.35 -12.32
N ARG A 80 5.73 -2.66 -12.35
CA ARG A 80 6.25 -2.03 -13.57
C ARG A 80 6.60 -3.06 -14.64
N ASN A 81 7.25 -4.17 -14.28
CA ASN A 81 7.58 -5.26 -15.20
C ASN A 81 6.34 -5.89 -15.84
N VAL A 82 5.28 -6.09 -15.05
CA VAL A 82 4.00 -6.59 -15.56
C VAL A 82 3.33 -5.55 -16.46
N ARG A 83 3.34 -4.27 -16.07
CA ARG A 83 2.78 -3.16 -16.86
C ARG A 83 3.45 -3.04 -18.22
N THR A 84 4.76 -3.18 -18.30
CA THR A 84 5.53 -3.13 -19.56
C THR A 84 5.46 -4.43 -20.36
N GLY A 85 4.89 -5.49 -19.79
CA GLY A 85 4.66 -6.76 -20.47
C GLY A 85 5.88 -7.67 -20.57
N ILE A 86 6.82 -7.57 -19.61
CA ILE A 86 7.96 -8.49 -19.51
C ILE A 86 7.46 -9.92 -19.28
N ALA A 87 8.01 -10.88 -20.01
CA ALA A 87 7.57 -12.29 -19.98
C ALA A 87 7.69 -12.92 -18.59
N HIS A 88 8.84 -12.73 -17.93
CA HIS A 88 9.12 -13.17 -16.56
C HIS A 88 9.21 -11.92 -15.67
N PRO A 89 8.11 -11.49 -15.04
CA PRO A 89 8.05 -10.16 -14.44
C PRO A 89 8.71 -10.08 -13.06
N LEU A 90 9.05 -11.23 -12.44
CA LEU A 90 9.63 -11.28 -11.10
C LEU A 90 11.04 -10.64 -11.08
N PRO A 91 11.25 -9.51 -10.39
CA PRO A 91 12.53 -8.82 -10.44
C PRO A 91 13.68 -9.59 -9.79
N ALA A 92 14.91 -9.31 -10.22
CA ALA A 92 16.11 -9.76 -9.51
C ALA A 92 16.34 -8.91 -8.24
N TRP A 93 17.02 -9.48 -7.25
CA TRP A 93 17.41 -8.81 -6.01
C TRP A 93 18.75 -8.08 -6.18
N ASP A 94 18.80 -7.12 -7.09
CA ASP A 94 20.03 -6.42 -7.52
C ASP A 94 20.08 -4.93 -7.13
N ASP A 95 18.93 -4.30 -6.87
CA ASP A 95 18.82 -2.85 -6.68
C ASP A 95 18.02 -2.49 -5.41
N TRP A 96 18.52 -3.00 -4.28
CA TRP A 96 17.96 -2.87 -2.93
C TRP A 96 17.79 -1.41 -2.49
N GLY A 97 18.78 -0.56 -2.80
CA GLY A 97 18.78 0.84 -2.39
C GLY A 97 17.63 1.63 -3.00
N ASN A 98 17.41 1.48 -4.31
CA ASN A 98 16.28 2.16 -4.95
C ASN A 98 14.95 1.50 -4.58
N ASP A 99 14.87 0.21 -4.30
CA ASP A 99 13.65 -0.41 -3.79
C ASP A 99 13.26 0.16 -2.42
N LEU A 100 14.22 0.33 -1.51
CA LEU A 100 13.96 1.03 -0.24
C LEU A 100 13.40 2.44 -0.46
N ILE A 101 14.00 3.22 -1.37
CA ILE A 101 13.54 4.59 -1.67
C ILE A 101 12.13 4.57 -2.28
N ARG A 102 11.88 3.69 -3.25
CA ARG A 102 10.58 3.54 -3.93
C ARG A 102 9.49 3.14 -2.95
N GLY A 103 9.77 2.16 -2.10
CA GLY A 103 8.84 1.69 -1.08
C GLY A 103 8.59 2.73 0.00
N PHE A 104 9.62 3.46 0.43
CA PHE A 104 9.50 4.52 1.43
C PHE A 104 8.58 5.64 0.94
N LYS A 105 8.80 6.13 -0.28
CA LYS A 105 7.95 7.14 -0.91
C LYS A 105 6.50 6.68 -1.05
N LEU A 106 6.25 5.41 -1.42
CA LEU A 106 4.89 4.88 -1.49
C LEU A 106 4.25 4.78 -0.10
N ILE A 107 4.99 4.35 0.92
CA ILE A 107 4.50 4.35 2.31
C ILE A 107 4.16 5.76 2.78
N VAL A 108 4.92 6.78 2.39
CA VAL A 108 4.57 8.19 2.66
C VAL A 108 3.24 8.57 2.00
N VAL A 109 3.01 8.15 0.75
CA VAL A 109 1.71 8.32 0.08
C VAL A 109 0.62 7.60 0.87
N GLU A 110 0.80 6.31 1.20
CA GLU A 110 -0.18 5.54 1.99
C GLU A 110 -0.48 6.19 3.34
N LEU A 111 0.53 6.73 4.01
CA LEU A 111 0.38 7.41 5.30
C LEU A 111 -0.43 8.70 5.17
N ILE A 112 -0.21 9.49 4.12
CA ILE A 112 -0.98 10.71 3.86
C ILE A 112 -2.44 10.37 3.56
N TRP A 113 -2.69 9.33 2.76
CA TRP A 113 -4.03 8.80 2.54
C TRP A 113 -4.64 8.23 3.83
N ALA A 114 -3.84 7.68 4.74
CA ALA A 114 -4.32 7.16 6.03
C ALA A 114 -4.58 8.24 7.09
N LEU A 115 -4.24 9.52 6.86
CA LEU A 115 -4.39 10.60 7.85
C LEU A 115 -5.81 10.68 8.47
N PRO A 116 -6.91 10.51 7.72
CA PRO A 116 -8.25 10.54 8.32
C PRO A 116 -8.51 9.42 9.32
N LEU A 117 -7.84 8.26 9.21
CA LEU A 117 -7.96 7.20 10.22
C LEU A 117 -7.44 7.68 11.58
N PHE A 118 -6.35 8.47 11.60
CA PHE A 118 -5.83 9.04 12.85
C PHE A 118 -6.79 10.06 13.44
N LEU A 119 -7.51 10.82 12.61
CA LEU A 119 -8.55 11.74 13.07
C LEU A 119 -9.72 10.97 13.71
N PHE A 120 -10.15 9.85 13.12
CA PHE A 120 -11.20 8.99 13.66
C PHE A 120 -10.77 8.19 14.89
N ALA A 121 -9.47 7.97 15.07
CA ALA A 121 -8.92 7.33 16.27
C ALA A 121 -9.09 8.19 17.52
N ILE A 122 -9.14 9.53 17.41
CA ILE A 122 -9.31 10.44 18.55
C ILE A 122 -10.62 10.18 19.32
N PRO A 123 -11.82 10.28 18.70
CA PRO A 123 -13.07 10.02 19.41
C PRO A 123 -13.16 8.56 19.89
N THR A 124 -12.60 7.61 19.15
CA THR A 124 -12.55 6.20 19.54
C THR A 124 -11.71 5.99 20.81
N GLY A 125 -10.57 6.68 20.90
CA GLY A 125 -9.68 6.65 22.07
C GLY A 125 -10.32 7.28 23.29
N ILE A 126 -10.98 8.43 23.13
CA ILE A 126 -11.74 9.09 24.20
C ILE A 126 -12.86 8.17 24.70
N GLY A 127 -13.66 7.61 23.79
CA GLY A 127 -14.74 6.69 24.15
C GLY A 127 -14.25 5.47 24.92
N THR A 128 -13.13 4.89 24.48
CA THR A 128 -12.50 3.74 25.14
C THR A 128 -12.02 4.09 26.55
N ALA A 129 -11.42 5.27 26.73
CA ALA A 129 -11.03 5.75 28.06
C ALA A 129 -12.22 5.99 28.99
N MET A 130 -13.35 6.49 28.46
CA MET A 130 -14.59 6.69 29.23
C MET A 130 -15.21 5.37 29.70
N ASN A 131 -15.12 4.30 28.91
CA ASN A 131 -15.64 2.97 29.26
C ASN A 131 -14.91 2.29 30.44
N THR A 132 -13.81 2.88 30.93
CA THR A 132 -13.11 2.38 32.13
C THR A 132 -13.71 2.88 33.44
N ARG A 133 -14.74 3.73 33.38
CA ARG A 133 -15.40 4.31 34.55
C ARG A 133 -16.56 3.43 35.02
N ILE A 134 -16.91 3.55 36.30
CA ILE A 134 -17.99 2.77 36.95
C ILE A 134 -19.36 3.47 36.80
N ASP A 135 -19.39 4.71 36.31
CA ASP A 135 -20.62 5.49 36.11
C ASP A 135 -21.34 5.09 34.81
N ASP A 136 -22.64 4.76 34.92
CA ASP A 136 -23.48 4.28 33.81
C ASP A 136 -23.65 5.31 32.69
N THR A 137 -23.76 6.60 33.04
CA THR A 137 -23.95 7.68 32.06
C THR A 137 -22.67 7.86 31.23
N THR A 138 -21.52 7.88 31.89
CA THR A 138 -20.21 8.01 31.25
C THR A 138 -19.90 6.82 30.35
N THR A 139 -20.26 5.61 30.80
CA THR A 139 -20.08 4.38 30.03
C THR A 139 -20.97 4.37 28.79
N PHE A 140 -22.21 4.87 28.88
CA PHE A 140 -23.10 5.01 27.73
C PHE A 140 -22.49 5.90 26.63
N PHE A 141 -22.04 7.11 26.96
CA PHE A 141 -21.39 8.00 25.99
C PHE A 141 -20.07 7.43 25.48
N GLY A 142 -19.29 6.77 26.35
CA GLY A 142 -18.05 6.12 25.97
C GLY A 142 -18.26 5.02 24.91
N THR A 143 -19.26 4.17 25.12
CA THR A 143 -19.63 3.09 24.19
C THR A 143 -20.11 3.67 22.86
N MET A 144 -20.94 4.72 22.89
CA MET A 144 -21.41 5.38 21.67
C MET A 144 -20.25 5.97 20.85
N LEU A 145 -19.31 6.67 21.49
CA LEU A 145 -18.14 7.26 20.82
C LEU A 145 -17.23 6.19 20.22
N THR A 146 -16.96 5.10 20.97
CA THR A 146 -16.17 3.97 20.48
C THR A 146 -16.84 3.27 19.29
N LEU A 147 -18.15 3.04 19.37
CA LEU A 147 -18.90 2.39 18.29
C LEU A 147 -18.94 3.26 17.04
N CYS A 148 -19.36 4.52 17.15
CA CYS A 148 -19.43 5.43 16.01
C CYS A 148 -18.05 5.68 15.39
N GLY A 149 -17.02 5.92 16.21
CA GLY A 149 -15.64 6.10 15.74
C GLY A 149 -15.09 4.83 15.06
N GLY A 150 -15.42 3.66 15.59
CA GLY A 150 -15.10 2.37 14.97
C GLY A 150 -15.80 2.17 13.62
N CYS A 151 -17.09 2.49 13.51
CA CYS A 151 -17.83 2.43 12.25
C CYS A 151 -17.24 3.36 11.18
N LEU A 152 -16.93 4.61 11.53
CA LEU A 152 -16.29 5.55 10.60
C LEU A 152 -14.92 5.05 10.15
N SER A 153 -14.13 4.53 11.08
CA SER A 153 -12.81 3.95 10.78
C SER A 153 -12.94 2.77 9.81
N LEU A 154 -13.91 1.87 10.05
CA LEU A 154 -14.17 0.72 9.17
C LEU A 154 -14.59 1.16 7.76
N LEU A 155 -15.53 2.11 7.65
CA LEU A 155 -15.98 2.64 6.36
C LEU A 155 -14.82 3.30 5.59
N TYR A 156 -13.98 4.06 6.28
CA TYR A 156 -12.83 4.69 5.66
C TYR A 156 -11.76 3.67 5.26
N TRP A 157 -11.60 2.58 6.02
CA TRP A 157 -10.69 1.51 5.68
C TRP A 157 -11.11 0.78 4.40
N ILE A 158 -12.42 0.54 4.22
CA ILE A 158 -12.98 0.01 2.97
C ILE A 158 -12.75 1.00 1.82
N PHE A 159 -12.94 2.30 2.06
CA PHE A 159 -12.62 3.34 1.08
C PHE A 159 -11.14 3.27 0.65
N LEU A 160 -10.20 3.22 1.60
CA LEU A 160 -8.77 3.08 1.29
C LEU A 160 -8.46 1.78 0.54
N ALA A 161 -9.10 0.68 0.90
CA ALA A 161 -8.92 -0.60 0.22
C ALA A 161 -9.27 -0.54 -1.28
N VAL A 162 -10.29 0.24 -1.64
CA VAL A 162 -10.70 0.47 -3.03
C VAL A 162 -9.79 1.51 -3.72
N MET A 163 -9.34 2.53 -2.99
CA MET A 163 -8.48 3.59 -3.54
C MET A 163 -7.00 3.18 -3.70
N ARG A 164 -6.56 2.14 -2.97
CA ARG A 164 -5.18 1.61 -2.98
C ARG A 164 -4.59 1.34 -4.36
N PRO A 165 -5.25 0.59 -5.26
CA PRO A 165 -4.74 0.41 -6.62
C PRO A 165 -4.54 1.76 -7.32
N GLY A 166 -5.47 2.70 -7.16
CA GLY A 166 -5.42 4.01 -7.82
C GLY A 166 -4.17 4.82 -7.45
N PHE A 167 -3.92 5.07 -6.16
CA PHE A 167 -2.74 5.85 -5.77
C PHE A 167 -1.42 5.09 -6.02
N THR A 168 -1.43 3.76 -5.93
CA THR A 168 -0.25 2.93 -6.22
C THR A 168 0.11 3.01 -7.70
N LEU A 169 -0.88 2.94 -8.59
CA LEU A 169 -0.70 3.10 -10.04
C LEU A 169 -0.22 4.51 -10.41
N ALA A 170 -0.82 5.53 -9.79
CA ALA A 170 -0.45 6.91 -10.00
C ALA A 170 1.02 7.17 -9.63
N TYR A 171 1.43 6.66 -8.46
CA TYR A 171 2.81 6.72 -7.99
C TYR A 171 3.77 5.88 -8.85
N ALA A 172 3.40 4.65 -9.23
CA ALA A 172 4.28 3.74 -9.97
C ALA A 172 4.69 4.25 -11.37
N ARG A 173 3.96 5.23 -11.91
CA ARG A 173 4.21 5.86 -13.20
C ARG A 173 5.51 6.67 -13.23
N ASP A 174 5.75 7.47 -12.20
CA ASP A 174 6.85 8.44 -12.16
C ASP A 174 7.65 8.44 -10.83
N GLU A 175 7.27 7.58 -9.87
CA GLU A 175 7.88 7.48 -8.53
C GLU A 175 7.89 8.82 -7.77
N GLN A 176 6.95 9.71 -8.07
CA GLN A 176 6.76 10.98 -7.40
C GLN A 176 5.61 10.89 -6.40
N ILE A 177 5.85 11.34 -5.17
CA ILE A 177 4.83 11.40 -4.10
C ILE A 177 3.63 12.25 -4.58
N ALA A 178 3.90 13.37 -5.27
CA ALA A 178 2.86 14.25 -5.79
C ALA A 178 1.86 13.53 -6.71
N SER A 179 2.32 12.59 -7.54
CA SER A 179 1.42 11.80 -8.41
C SER A 179 0.51 10.88 -7.62
N GLY A 180 1.01 10.26 -6.54
CA GLY A 180 0.21 9.45 -5.63
C GLY A 180 -0.79 10.25 -4.79
N LEU A 181 -0.66 11.58 -4.75
CA LEU A 181 -1.53 12.50 -4.01
C LEU A 181 -2.44 13.34 -4.92
N ARG A 182 -2.53 13.04 -6.21
CA ARG A 182 -3.54 13.64 -7.10
C ARG A 182 -4.91 13.04 -6.82
N PHE A 183 -5.52 13.45 -5.71
CA PHE A 183 -6.78 12.92 -5.21
C PHE A 183 -7.90 12.99 -6.25
N ASP A 184 -7.97 14.09 -7.00
CA ASP A 184 -8.93 14.32 -8.09
C ASP A 184 -8.80 13.25 -9.19
N LEU A 185 -7.59 13.12 -9.75
CA LEU A 185 -7.32 12.15 -10.81
C LEU A 185 -7.58 10.71 -10.35
N ILE A 186 -7.10 10.37 -9.15
CA ILE A 186 -7.19 9.00 -8.60
C ILE A 186 -8.66 8.65 -8.31
N PHE A 187 -9.43 9.60 -7.78
CA PHE A 187 -10.86 9.40 -7.52
C PHE A 187 -11.65 9.25 -8.82
N ASP A 188 -11.43 10.14 -9.79
CA ASP A 188 -12.12 10.09 -11.08
C ASP A 188 -11.78 8.84 -11.89
N TRP A 189 -10.51 8.40 -11.86
CA TRP A 189 -10.10 7.16 -12.50
C TRP A 189 -10.70 5.94 -11.79
N THR A 190 -10.70 5.90 -10.45
CA THR A 190 -11.30 4.80 -9.68
C THR A 190 -12.81 4.71 -9.90
N ARG A 191 -13.50 5.85 -10.01
CA ARG A 191 -14.94 5.91 -10.28
C ARG A 191 -15.29 5.46 -11.70
N ARG A 192 -14.45 5.76 -12.69
CA ARG A 192 -14.63 5.29 -14.08
C ARG A 192 -14.35 3.80 -14.23
N ASN A 193 -13.46 3.26 -13.41
CA ASN A 193 -12.99 1.87 -13.49
C ASN A 193 -13.42 1.03 -12.28
N THR A 194 -14.60 1.29 -11.69
CA THR A 194 -15.00 0.68 -10.41
C THR A 194 -15.07 -0.84 -10.48
N GLY A 195 -15.61 -1.41 -11.57
CA GLY A 195 -15.70 -2.87 -11.72
C GLY A 195 -14.33 -3.57 -11.64
N PRO A 196 -13.39 -3.25 -12.54
CA PRO A 196 -12.03 -3.82 -12.51
C PRO A 196 -11.29 -3.53 -11.20
N VAL A 197 -11.37 -2.29 -10.69
CA VAL A 197 -10.69 -1.88 -9.45
C VAL A 197 -11.20 -2.69 -8.25
N VAL A 198 -12.52 -2.79 -8.08
CA VAL A 198 -13.12 -3.56 -6.98
C VAL A 198 -12.79 -5.03 -7.11
N THR A 199 -12.79 -5.58 -8.33
CA THR A 199 -12.45 -7.00 -8.53
C THR A 199 -11.00 -7.28 -8.16
N VAL A 200 -10.06 -6.45 -8.62
CA VAL A 200 -8.64 -6.56 -8.27
C VAL A 200 -8.42 -6.40 -6.78
N ALA A 201 -9.11 -5.45 -6.14
CA ALA A 201 -9.06 -5.30 -4.69
C ALA A 201 -9.53 -6.60 -4.02
N ILE A 202 -10.76 -7.07 -4.30
CA ILE A 202 -11.34 -8.26 -3.68
C ILE A 202 -10.44 -9.48 -3.87
N VAL A 203 -9.93 -9.73 -5.08
CA VAL A 203 -9.03 -10.86 -5.33
C VAL A 203 -7.75 -10.74 -4.51
N SER A 204 -7.19 -9.54 -4.39
CA SER A 204 -6.00 -9.30 -3.56
C SER A 204 -6.27 -9.56 -2.06
N TRP A 205 -7.43 -9.10 -1.55
CA TRP A 205 -7.85 -9.35 -0.17
C TRP A 205 -8.11 -10.82 0.11
N LEU A 206 -8.84 -11.50 -0.78
CA LEU A 206 -9.11 -12.93 -0.67
C LEU A 206 -7.83 -13.75 -0.74
N ALA A 207 -6.90 -13.41 -1.64
CA ALA A 207 -5.59 -14.05 -1.70
C ALA A 207 -4.83 -13.89 -0.36
N ALA A 208 -4.79 -12.68 0.20
CA ALA A 208 -4.16 -12.42 1.49
C ALA A 208 -4.80 -13.23 2.62
N ILE A 209 -6.14 -13.27 2.69
CA ILE A 209 -6.88 -14.02 3.71
C ILE A 209 -6.61 -15.52 3.58
N VAL A 210 -6.76 -16.09 2.38
CA VAL A 210 -6.56 -17.53 2.14
C VAL A 210 -5.12 -17.93 2.47
N ILE A 211 -4.14 -17.18 1.98
CA ILE A 211 -2.72 -17.47 2.23
C ILE A 211 -2.38 -17.32 3.71
N PHE A 212 -2.94 -16.32 4.40
CA PHE A 212 -2.76 -16.17 5.85
C PHE A 212 -3.27 -17.40 6.61
N PHE A 213 -4.49 -17.85 6.33
CA PHE A 213 -5.04 -19.05 6.97
C PHE A 213 -4.25 -20.32 6.63
N LEU A 214 -3.79 -20.47 5.38
CA LEU A 214 -2.90 -21.56 5.00
C LEU A 214 -1.59 -21.51 5.80
N GLY A 215 -1.01 -20.33 6.00
CA GLY A 215 0.21 -20.16 6.80
C GLY A 215 0.01 -20.53 8.27
N VAL A 216 -1.13 -20.12 8.86
CA VAL A 216 -1.49 -20.43 10.26
C VAL A 216 -1.82 -21.91 10.46
N ILE A 217 -2.42 -22.59 9.48
CA ILE A 217 -2.75 -24.03 9.57
C ILE A 217 -1.52 -24.90 9.27
N ALA A 218 -0.73 -24.54 8.26
CA ALA A 218 0.47 -25.30 7.88
C ALA A 218 1.59 -25.19 8.92
N GLY A 219 1.69 -24.05 9.61
CA GLY A 219 2.74 -23.79 10.59
C GLY A 219 2.80 -24.81 11.75
N PRO A 220 1.68 -25.10 12.46
CA PRO A 220 1.63 -26.09 13.53
C PRO A 220 1.88 -27.53 13.06
N ILE A 221 1.44 -27.87 11.84
CA ILE A 221 1.65 -29.20 11.24
C ILE A 221 3.15 -29.46 11.00
N LEU A 222 3.91 -28.42 10.70
CA LEU A 222 5.37 -28.46 10.51
C LEU A 222 6.15 -28.14 11.81
N LEU A 223 5.62 -28.54 12.96
CA LEU A 223 6.32 -28.52 14.27
C LEU A 223 6.84 -27.14 14.70
N CYS A 224 6.05 -26.07 14.57
CA CYS A 224 6.41 -24.68 14.91
C CYS A 224 7.58 -24.09 14.09
N VAL A 225 8.57 -24.86 13.65
CA VAL A 225 9.60 -24.51 12.67
C VAL A 225 8.93 -24.09 11.35
N GLY A 226 7.79 -24.71 11.03
CA GLY A 226 6.92 -24.28 9.94
C GLY A 226 6.62 -22.77 9.95
N TRP A 227 6.33 -22.19 11.12
CA TRP A 227 5.99 -20.75 11.23
C TRP A 227 7.14 -19.84 10.79
N ILE A 228 8.39 -20.27 10.93
CA ILE A 228 9.56 -19.47 10.51
C ILE A 228 9.55 -19.26 8.99
N ILE A 229 9.03 -20.21 8.22
CA ILE A 229 9.00 -20.14 6.76
C ILE A 229 7.61 -19.74 6.24
N THR A 230 6.54 -20.26 6.85
CA THR A 230 5.17 -20.00 6.38
C THR A 230 4.69 -18.58 6.67
N LEU A 231 5.13 -17.94 7.77
CA LEU A 231 4.76 -16.55 8.05
C LEU A 231 5.37 -15.54 7.06
N PRO A 232 6.69 -15.53 6.82
CA PRO A 232 7.27 -14.63 5.83
C PRO A 232 6.69 -14.88 4.43
N LEU A 233 6.52 -16.14 4.05
CA LEU A 233 5.92 -16.51 2.77
C LEU A 233 4.47 -16.03 2.67
N GLY A 234 3.73 -16.09 3.79
CA GLY A 234 2.37 -15.59 3.90
C GLY A 234 2.23 -14.07 3.79
N ILE A 235 3.33 -13.32 3.90
CA ILE A 235 3.37 -11.87 3.66
C ILE A 235 3.86 -11.59 2.23
N LEU A 236 4.91 -12.29 1.80
CA LEU A 236 5.52 -12.08 0.49
C LEU A 236 4.59 -12.48 -0.66
N LEU A 237 3.93 -13.64 -0.61
CA LEU A 237 3.08 -14.09 -1.72
C LEU A 237 1.89 -13.18 -1.98
N PRO A 238 1.07 -12.78 -0.97
CA PRO A 238 -0.02 -11.83 -1.21
C PRO A 238 0.46 -10.49 -1.76
N LEU A 239 1.62 -10.03 -1.31
CA LEU A 239 2.26 -8.81 -1.82
C LEU A 239 2.56 -8.96 -3.32
N LEU A 240 3.24 -10.03 -3.73
CA LEU A 240 3.58 -10.29 -5.13
C LEU A 240 2.34 -10.44 -6.01
N ILE A 241 1.32 -11.18 -5.54
CA ILE A 241 0.03 -11.32 -6.23
C ILE A 241 -0.64 -9.96 -6.42
N GLN A 242 -0.68 -9.14 -5.35
CA GLN A 242 -1.28 -7.81 -5.39
C GLN A 242 -0.57 -6.90 -6.39
N TYR A 243 0.76 -6.80 -6.36
CA TYR A 243 1.51 -5.96 -7.29
C TYR A 243 1.44 -6.48 -8.73
N HIS A 244 1.35 -7.80 -8.93
CA HIS A 244 1.11 -8.38 -10.25
C HIS A 244 -0.25 -7.95 -10.80
N LEU A 245 -1.32 -8.10 -10.01
CA LEU A 245 -2.67 -7.65 -10.40
C LEU A 245 -2.73 -6.15 -10.65
N TYR A 246 -2.02 -5.35 -9.85
CA TYR A 246 -1.91 -3.91 -10.08
C TYR A 246 -1.18 -3.61 -11.39
N GLY A 247 -0.15 -4.38 -11.75
CA GLY A 247 0.55 -4.23 -13.02
C GLY A 247 -0.34 -4.56 -14.22
N GLN A 248 -1.14 -5.62 -14.13
CA GLN A 248 -2.13 -5.97 -15.15
C GLN A 248 -3.21 -4.87 -15.28
N LEU A 249 -3.73 -4.39 -14.15
CA LEU A 249 -4.70 -3.30 -14.09
C LEU A 249 -4.15 -2.02 -14.71
N ALA A 250 -2.90 -1.68 -14.43
CA ALA A 250 -2.21 -0.51 -14.98
C ALA A 250 -2.00 -0.59 -16.50
N ARG A 251 -1.85 -1.80 -17.03
CA ARG A 251 -1.67 -2.06 -18.46
C ARG A 251 -3.00 -1.95 -19.21
N GLU A 252 -4.08 -2.43 -18.63
CA GLU A 252 -5.39 -2.47 -19.28
C GLU A 252 -6.18 -1.16 -19.12
N TYR A 253 -6.02 -0.49 -17.99
CA TYR A 253 -6.71 0.77 -17.67
C TYR A 253 -5.67 1.86 -17.32
N PRO A 254 -4.90 2.36 -18.31
CA PRO A 254 -3.85 3.32 -18.06
C PRO A 254 -4.42 4.61 -17.44
N MET A 255 -3.73 5.12 -16.43
CA MET A 255 -4.05 6.40 -15.81
C MET A 255 -3.32 7.52 -16.57
N GLU A 256 -4.00 8.09 -17.55
CA GLU A 256 -3.54 9.27 -18.27
C GLU A 256 -3.51 10.46 -17.31
N ALA A 257 -2.41 11.20 -17.26
CA ALA A 257 -2.50 12.54 -16.71
C ALA A 257 -3.37 13.32 -17.69
N VAL A 258 -4.44 13.93 -17.19
CA VAL A 258 -5.03 15.07 -17.87
C VAL A 258 -3.92 16.11 -17.92
N ASP A 259 -3.30 16.31 -19.09
CA ASP A 259 -2.77 17.64 -19.41
C ASP A 259 -4.00 18.53 -19.25
N ARG A 260 -4.03 19.31 -18.17
CA ARG A 260 -5.00 20.41 -18.13
C ARG A 260 -4.63 21.20 -19.39
N PRO A 261 -5.53 21.40 -20.37
CA PRO A 261 -5.25 22.40 -21.38
C PRO A 261 -4.88 23.62 -20.57
N ASP A 262 -3.64 24.09 -20.77
CA ASP A 262 -3.15 25.32 -20.19
C ASP A 262 -4.32 26.27 -20.34
N VAL A 263 -4.88 26.75 -19.22
CA VAL A 263 -5.84 27.84 -19.33
C VAL A 263 -4.97 28.94 -19.93
N ASP A 264 -5.10 29.13 -21.24
CA ASP A 264 -4.52 30.24 -21.96
C ASP A 264 -5.19 31.46 -21.35
N LEU A 265 -4.55 31.98 -20.31
CA LEU A 265 -5.00 33.15 -19.58
C LEU A 265 -4.80 34.42 -20.41
N GLY A 266 -4.60 34.30 -21.73
CA GLY A 266 -4.27 35.39 -22.60
C GLY A 266 -3.02 36.06 -22.07
N GLY A 267 -1.85 35.53 -22.42
CA GLY A 267 -0.63 36.31 -22.24
C GLY A 267 -0.81 37.72 -22.82
N PRO A 268 -0.12 38.74 -22.28
CA PRO A 268 -0.30 40.14 -22.68
C PRO A 268 -0.08 40.43 -24.17
N ASP A 269 0.39 39.42 -24.93
CA ASP A 269 0.67 39.47 -26.37
C ASP A 269 -0.38 38.73 -27.23
N THR A 270 -1.56 38.39 -26.69
CA THR A 270 -2.66 37.91 -27.54
C THR A 270 -3.12 39.05 -28.47
N PRO A 271 -3.00 38.91 -29.81
CA PRO A 271 -3.47 39.94 -30.72
C PRO A 271 -4.98 40.02 -30.57
N VAL A 272 -5.50 41.20 -30.24
CA VAL A 272 -6.94 41.48 -30.34
C VAL A 272 -7.32 41.29 -31.79
N GLU A 273 -8.11 40.25 -32.08
CA GLU A 273 -8.67 40.00 -33.40
C GLU A 273 -9.57 41.20 -33.74
N GLU A 274 -9.08 42.06 -34.63
CA GLU A 274 -9.78 43.25 -35.09
C GLU A 274 -11.01 42.81 -35.88
N ASP A 275 -12.19 43.05 -35.32
CA ASP A 275 -13.51 42.77 -35.89
C ASP A 275 -13.67 43.54 -37.22
N THR A 276 -13.25 42.91 -38.32
CA THR A 276 -13.46 43.45 -39.67
C THR A 276 -14.93 43.29 -40.05
N ALA A 277 -15.66 44.40 -40.00
CA ALA A 277 -17.03 44.53 -40.45
C ALA A 277 -17.27 43.92 -41.85
N PRO A 278 -18.42 43.27 -42.10
CA PRO A 278 -18.71 42.63 -43.37
C PRO A 278 -18.89 43.65 -44.50
N PRO A 279 -18.43 43.34 -45.74
CA PRO A 279 -18.51 44.27 -46.86
C PRO A 279 -19.96 44.48 -47.30
N ALA A 280 -20.31 45.75 -47.53
CA ALA A 280 -21.59 46.16 -48.06
C ALA A 280 -21.85 45.54 -49.45
N MET A 281 -23.01 44.91 -49.61
CA MET A 281 -23.47 44.40 -50.91
C MET A 281 -23.75 45.56 -51.87
N PRO A 282 -23.27 45.51 -53.13
CA PRO A 282 -23.66 46.44 -54.16
C PRO A 282 -25.09 46.17 -54.66
N ALA A 283 -25.74 47.27 -55.08
CA ALA A 283 -27.16 47.50 -55.35
C ALA A 283 -27.91 46.47 -56.21
#